data_AF-A0A154P950-F1
#
_entry.id   AF-A0A154P950-F1
#
_cell.length_a   1.000
_cell.length_b   1.000
_cell.length_c   1.000
_cell.angle_alpha   90.00
_cell.angle_beta   90.00
_cell.angle_gamma   90.00
#
_symmetry.space_group_name_H-M   'P 1'
#
loop_
_entity.id
_entity.type
_entity.pdbx_description
1 polymer ?
#
loop_
_entity_poly.entity_id
_entity_poly.type
_entity_poly.pdbx_seq_one_letter_code
_entity_poly.pdbx_strand_id
1 'polypeptide(L)'
;MRDKVWDFHFYVANDWPEDAICLHFPGMTLSPHGLLHESVGVFCPNDRLELLKLLRDEDILIDWSKPLYINFVHYDIAEELTRLYEDTGTIERVVGDVFVCENTGNVDDALEPDDEANPDVQVLPLKAEHAEAIHELYPANDMECHEVFLRLIRSLPAAGVFCKGSLAAWMVQSYYGAMFSMQTKPQYRRKGYGTKLARYLTKRVAERGYRPFVVIRPENEASQNLYKKLGFGKLYQTVRMTFMPSTWHDAENESSTVLRDNLENAVRQLTIEQKVLNAFQNEETVVQEELVVEDAEEVEEVVEEFDDASEQPDVADEESEGRIEMTEQQSLEEIAEEPAEEAEEVAENEESSGNVAETPNDVGGDQDDGGTDAGDAE
;
A
#
# COMPACT_ATOMS: atom_id res chain seq x y z
N MET A 1 14.04 -14.91 3.35
CA MET A 1 13.60 -13.57 3.81
C MET A 1 14.73 -12.99 4.66
N ARG A 2 15.32 -11.85 4.29
CA ARG A 2 16.37 -11.15 5.08
C ARG A 2 16.17 -9.63 5.11
N ASP A 3 15.14 -9.16 4.44
CA ASP A 3 15.00 -7.78 4.00
C ASP A 3 14.18 -7.01 5.04
N LYS A 4 14.88 -6.41 6.01
CA LYS A 4 14.26 -5.53 7.00
C LYS A 4 13.78 -4.25 6.33
N VAL A 5 12.46 -4.14 6.14
CA VAL A 5 11.80 -2.88 5.72
C VAL A 5 11.56 -1.98 6.94
N TRP A 6 11.10 -2.58 8.03
CA TRP A 6 10.78 -1.94 9.30
C TRP A 6 10.97 -2.94 10.44
N ASP A 7 11.02 -2.46 11.68
CA ASP A 7 11.04 -3.27 12.89
C ASP A 7 9.64 -3.31 13.50
N PHE A 8 9.11 -4.52 13.70
CA PHE A 8 7.72 -4.77 14.07
C PHE A 8 7.61 -5.21 15.52
N HIS A 9 6.75 -4.53 16.29
CA HIS A 9 6.52 -4.84 17.69
C HIS A 9 5.35 -5.82 17.80
N PHE A 10 5.64 -7.01 18.33
CA PHE A 10 4.65 -8.06 18.60
C PHE A 10 4.53 -8.29 20.11
N TYR A 11 3.29 -8.37 20.58
CA TYR A 11 2.93 -8.67 21.96
C TYR A 11 2.04 -9.92 21.97
N VAL A 12 2.15 -10.75 23.00
CA VAL A 12 1.40 -12.00 23.15
C VAL A 12 0.80 -12.08 24.54
N ALA A 13 -0.23 -12.91 24.74
CA ALA A 13 -0.76 -13.18 26.07
C ALA A 13 0.32 -13.74 27.02
N ASN A 14 0.17 -13.48 28.33
CA ASN A 14 1.11 -13.98 29.35
C ASN A 14 1.22 -15.52 29.35
N ASP A 15 0.11 -16.20 29.08
CA ASP A 15 0.01 -17.68 29.00
C ASP A 15 0.22 -18.21 27.56
N TRP A 16 0.94 -17.48 26.70
CA TRP A 16 1.32 -17.95 25.37
C TRP A 16 2.24 -19.19 25.46
N PRO A 17 1.99 -20.27 24.68
CA PRO A 17 1.14 -20.32 23.50
C PRO A 17 -0.29 -20.86 23.72
N GLU A 18 -0.69 -21.18 24.96
CA GLU A 18 -2.02 -21.75 25.25
C GLU A 18 -3.14 -20.77 24.89
N ASP A 19 -2.94 -19.50 25.25
CA ASP A 19 -3.75 -18.38 24.78
C ASP A 19 -3.08 -17.73 23.56
N ALA A 20 -3.29 -18.37 22.40
CA ALA A 20 -2.70 -18.05 21.11
C ALA A 20 -3.22 -16.74 20.46
N ILE A 21 -3.29 -15.64 21.22
CA ILE A 21 -3.56 -14.29 20.71
C ILE A 21 -2.27 -13.45 20.66
N CYS A 22 -2.10 -12.70 19.57
CA CYS A 22 -0.96 -11.85 19.31
C CYS A 22 -1.41 -10.49 18.75
N LEU A 23 -0.85 -9.41 19.29
CA LEU A 23 -1.05 -8.03 18.86
C LEU A 23 0.21 -7.53 18.16
N HIS A 24 0.02 -6.74 17.10
CA HIS A 24 1.09 -6.24 16.25
C HIS A 24 0.94 -4.74 16.00
N PHE A 25 1.90 -3.93 16.44
CA PHE A 25 1.91 -2.49 16.21
C PHE A 25 2.90 -2.17 15.07
N PRO A 26 2.42 -1.73 13.89
CA PRO A 26 3.21 -1.70 12.66
C PRO A 26 4.26 -0.57 12.61
N GLY A 27 4.18 0.44 13.50
CA GLY A 27 5.14 1.54 13.63
C GLY A 27 5.29 2.48 12.42
N MET A 28 4.65 2.19 11.28
CA MET A 28 4.72 2.98 10.03
C MET A 28 3.41 3.67 9.63
N THR A 29 2.28 3.25 10.19
CA THR A 29 1.01 3.93 9.99
C THR A 29 1.11 5.31 10.62
N LEU A 30 0.94 6.36 9.82
CA LEU A 30 0.54 7.66 10.34
C LEU A 30 -0.91 7.51 10.82
N SER A 31 -1.07 7.12 12.08
CA SER A 31 -2.36 7.19 12.72
C SER A 31 -2.78 8.67 12.85
N PRO A 32 -4.07 9.02 12.76
CA PRO A 32 -4.48 10.42 12.71
C PRO A 32 -4.03 11.29 13.89
N HIS A 33 -3.75 10.70 15.05
CA HIS A 33 -3.25 11.41 16.24
C HIS A 33 -1.76 11.13 16.55
N GLY A 34 -1.07 10.38 15.68
CA GLY A 34 0.37 10.08 15.77
C GLY A 34 0.79 9.19 16.94
N LEU A 35 -0.13 8.49 17.60
CA LEU A 35 0.16 7.68 18.79
C LEU A 35 0.67 6.27 18.41
N LEU A 36 1.75 5.81 19.07
CA LEU A 36 2.45 4.56 18.73
C LEU A 36 1.53 3.30 18.71
N HIS A 37 0.53 3.25 19.60
CA HIS A 37 -0.39 2.11 19.75
C HIS A 37 -1.78 2.33 19.16
N GLU A 38 -2.01 3.43 18.44
CA GLU A 38 -3.31 3.78 17.85
C GLU A 38 -3.71 2.82 16.71
N SER A 39 -2.74 2.17 16.08
CA SER A 39 -2.95 1.25 14.96
C SER A 39 -2.40 -0.13 15.29
N VAL A 40 -3.24 -1.16 15.19
CA VAL A 40 -2.89 -2.52 15.66
C VAL A 40 -3.43 -3.60 14.73
N GLY A 41 -2.62 -4.62 14.43
CA GLY A 41 -3.06 -5.88 13.83
C GLY A 41 -3.33 -6.91 14.92
N VAL A 42 -4.43 -7.65 14.82
CA VAL A 42 -4.85 -8.64 15.83
C VAL A 42 -4.88 -10.03 15.18
N PHE A 43 -4.26 -11.01 15.83
CA PHE A 43 -4.21 -12.38 15.35
C PHE A 43 -4.60 -13.35 16.46
N CYS A 44 -5.62 -14.18 16.21
CA CYS A 44 -5.93 -15.38 16.98
C CYS A 44 -6.54 -16.45 16.04
N PRO A 45 -6.56 -17.74 16.42
CA PRO A 45 -7.29 -18.77 15.68
C PRO A 45 -8.79 -18.49 15.62
N ASN A 46 -9.44 -18.80 14.48
CA ASN A 46 -10.88 -18.61 14.28
C ASN A 46 -11.75 -19.52 15.16
N ASP A 47 -11.17 -20.58 15.74
CA ASP A 47 -11.78 -21.49 16.72
C ASP A 47 -11.46 -21.11 18.18
N ARG A 48 -10.72 -20.00 18.40
CA ARG A 48 -10.35 -19.42 19.70
C ARG A 48 -10.73 -17.94 19.83
N LEU A 49 -11.84 -17.52 19.20
CA LEU A 49 -12.28 -16.12 19.18
C LEU A 49 -12.60 -15.54 20.58
N GLU A 50 -12.85 -16.39 21.58
CA GLU A 50 -13.02 -15.94 22.97
C GLU A 50 -11.78 -15.24 23.55
N LEU A 51 -10.59 -15.48 22.98
CA LEU A 51 -9.34 -14.78 23.32
C LEU A 51 -9.39 -13.28 23.02
N LEU A 52 -10.29 -12.82 22.15
CA LEU A 52 -10.46 -11.39 21.85
C LEU A 52 -10.99 -10.59 23.07
N LYS A 53 -11.42 -11.27 24.13
CA LYS A 53 -11.64 -10.66 25.44
C LYS A 53 -10.36 -10.16 26.10
N LEU A 54 -9.24 -10.87 25.95
CA LEU A 54 -7.94 -10.42 26.49
C LEU A 54 -7.53 -9.08 25.87
N LEU A 55 -7.78 -8.92 24.56
CA LEU A 55 -7.62 -7.63 23.87
C LEU A 55 -8.61 -6.57 24.37
N ARG A 56 -9.84 -6.94 24.72
CA ARG A 56 -10.86 -6.00 25.21
C ARG A 56 -10.60 -5.54 26.65
N ASP A 57 -10.00 -6.40 27.46
CA ASP A 57 -9.67 -6.15 28.87
C ASP A 57 -8.25 -5.55 29.04
N GLU A 58 -7.47 -5.45 27.96
CA GLU A 58 -6.14 -4.80 27.90
C GLU A 58 -6.24 -3.27 28.09
N ASP A 59 -5.51 -2.75 29.08
CA ASP A 59 -5.51 -1.33 29.50
C ASP A 59 -4.11 -0.68 29.59
N ILE A 60 -3.03 -1.41 29.29
CA ILE A 60 -1.64 -0.91 29.30
C ILE A 60 -1.22 -0.51 27.88
N LEU A 61 -1.51 -1.36 26.90
CA LEU A 61 -1.18 -1.13 25.48
C LEU A 61 -2.25 -0.30 24.76
N ILE A 62 -3.51 -0.40 25.16
CA ILE A 62 -4.67 0.16 24.45
C ILE A 62 -5.50 1.04 25.37
N ASP A 63 -5.80 2.25 24.91
CA ASP A 63 -6.70 3.18 25.59
C ASP A 63 -8.06 3.21 24.87
N TRP A 64 -9.00 2.42 25.36
CA TRP A 64 -10.37 2.32 24.82
C TRP A 64 -11.21 3.61 24.95
N SER A 65 -10.68 4.69 25.56
CA SER A 65 -11.30 6.02 25.52
C SER A 65 -10.93 6.84 24.27
N LYS A 66 -9.95 6.37 23.48
CA LYS A 66 -9.43 6.99 22.25
C LYS A 66 -9.80 6.20 20.98
N PRO A 67 -9.67 6.79 19.79
CA PRO A 67 -9.77 6.09 18.52
C PRO A 67 -8.75 4.94 18.38
N LEU A 68 -9.18 3.84 17.76
CA LEU A 68 -8.34 2.66 17.53
C LEU A 68 -8.53 2.10 16.12
N TYR A 69 -7.41 1.88 15.41
CA TYR A 69 -7.40 1.49 14.00
C TYR A 69 -6.91 0.04 13.85
N ILE A 70 -7.86 -0.89 13.66
CA ILE A 70 -7.58 -2.32 13.51
C ILE A 70 -7.20 -2.63 12.06
N ASN A 71 -6.01 -3.20 11.85
CA ASN A 71 -5.45 -3.49 10.53
C ASN A 71 -5.62 -4.94 10.10
N PHE A 72 -6.29 -5.14 8.96
CA PHE A 72 -6.29 -6.39 8.17
C PHE A 72 -6.65 -7.69 8.93
N VAL A 73 -7.51 -7.60 9.95
CA VAL A 73 -7.98 -8.78 10.70
C VAL A 73 -8.84 -9.68 9.83
N HIS A 74 -8.93 -10.98 10.18
CA HIS A 74 -9.88 -11.89 9.54
C HIS A 74 -11.33 -11.44 9.77
N TYR A 75 -12.24 -11.75 8.85
CA TYR A 75 -13.66 -11.39 8.95
C TYR A 75 -14.29 -11.81 10.29
N ASP A 76 -14.11 -13.07 10.71
CA ASP A 76 -14.69 -13.58 11.97
C ASP A 76 -14.16 -12.86 13.22
N ILE A 77 -12.89 -12.41 13.20
CA ILE A 77 -12.31 -11.55 14.24
C ILE A 77 -13.01 -10.19 14.21
N ALA A 78 -13.24 -9.60 13.04
CA ALA A 78 -13.96 -8.33 12.91
C ALA A 78 -15.42 -8.39 13.41
N GLU A 79 -16.13 -9.51 13.22
CA GLU A 79 -17.48 -9.70 13.78
C GLU A 79 -17.44 -9.77 15.32
N GLU A 80 -16.51 -10.53 15.90
CA GLU A 80 -16.37 -10.63 17.36
C GLU A 80 -15.94 -9.30 17.99
N LEU A 81 -14.99 -8.58 17.38
CA LEU A 81 -14.61 -7.23 17.84
C LEU A 81 -15.75 -6.22 17.70
N THR A 82 -16.61 -6.37 16.69
CA THR A 82 -17.85 -5.57 16.56
C THR A 82 -18.78 -5.84 17.75
N ARG A 83 -18.94 -7.11 18.15
CA ARG A 83 -19.76 -7.49 19.32
C ARG A 83 -19.19 -6.99 20.64
N LEU A 84 -17.87 -7.10 20.86
CA LEU A 84 -17.22 -6.71 22.12
C LEU A 84 -17.22 -5.19 22.39
N TYR A 85 -17.63 -4.38 21.40
CA TYR A 85 -17.59 -2.93 21.42
C TYR A 85 -18.98 -2.27 21.26
N GLU A 86 -20.06 -3.05 21.10
CA GLU A 86 -21.43 -2.57 20.79
C GLU A 86 -21.92 -1.40 21.69
N ASP A 87 -21.66 -1.48 23.00
CA ASP A 87 -22.03 -0.45 23.99
C ASP A 87 -21.03 0.73 24.11
N THR A 88 -19.97 0.78 23.30
CA THR A 88 -18.85 1.74 23.49
C THR A 88 -18.87 2.89 22.50
N GLY A 89 -19.16 2.63 21.22
CA GLY A 89 -18.94 3.62 20.17
C GLY A 89 -19.33 3.13 18.77
N THR A 90 -18.94 3.89 17.76
CA THR A 90 -19.17 3.53 16.36
C THR A 90 -17.96 2.79 15.77
N ILE A 91 -18.20 2.00 14.73
CA ILE A 91 -17.17 1.27 13.98
C ILE A 91 -17.36 1.52 12.49
N GLU A 92 -16.35 2.11 11.84
CA GLU A 92 -16.25 2.10 10.38
C GLU A 92 -15.50 0.85 9.91
N ARG A 93 -15.86 0.30 8.74
CA ARG A 93 -15.32 -0.96 8.22
C ARG A 93 -14.99 -0.88 6.74
N VAL A 94 -13.79 -1.30 6.36
CA VAL A 94 -13.34 -1.46 4.96
C VAL A 94 -12.95 -2.91 4.71
N VAL A 95 -13.71 -3.60 3.88
CA VAL A 95 -13.51 -5.02 3.56
C VAL A 95 -12.52 -5.19 2.39
N GLY A 96 -11.68 -6.20 2.46
CA GLY A 96 -10.75 -6.60 1.41
C GLY A 96 -10.71 -8.12 1.23
N ASP A 97 -11.06 -8.60 0.04
CA ASP A 97 -10.95 -10.00 -0.35
C ASP A 97 -9.49 -10.38 -0.58
N VAL A 98 -9.03 -11.44 0.09
CA VAL A 98 -7.68 -11.98 -0.11
C VAL A 98 -7.70 -12.99 -1.25
N PHE A 99 -7.01 -12.67 -2.34
CA PHE A 99 -6.81 -13.54 -3.49
C PHE A 99 -5.37 -14.08 -3.50
N VAL A 100 -5.20 -15.39 -3.61
CA VAL A 100 -3.90 -16.09 -3.51
C VAL A 100 -3.63 -16.89 -4.79
N CYS A 101 -2.39 -16.87 -5.26
CA CYS A 101 -1.91 -17.73 -6.34
C CYS A 101 -1.36 -19.04 -5.75
N GLU A 102 -2.08 -20.15 -5.97
CA GLU A 102 -1.67 -21.48 -5.48
C GLU A 102 -0.60 -22.13 -6.38
N ASN A 103 -0.69 -21.93 -7.69
CA ASN A 103 0.28 -22.43 -8.67
C ASN A 103 0.77 -21.30 -9.56
N THR A 104 2.03 -20.90 -9.34
CA THR A 104 2.69 -19.79 -10.03
C THR A 104 3.15 -20.13 -11.45
N GLY A 105 3.09 -21.40 -11.88
CA GLY A 105 3.33 -21.79 -13.26
C GLY A 105 2.22 -21.31 -14.20
N ASN A 106 0.95 -21.47 -13.76
CA ASN A 106 -0.25 -21.08 -14.53
C ASN A 106 -0.32 -19.58 -14.87
N VAL A 107 0.47 -18.76 -14.17
CA VAL A 107 0.63 -17.32 -14.40
C VAL A 107 1.22 -17.04 -15.79
N ASP A 108 1.93 -18.01 -16.39
CA ASP A 108 2.41 -17.90 -17.77
C ASP A 108 1.44 -18.41 -18.83
N ASP A 109 0.61 -19.40 -18.53
CA ASP A 109 -0.38 -19.96 -19.48
C ASP A 109 -1.45 -18.92 -19.88
N ALA A 110 -1.67 -17.89 -19.04
CA ALA A 110 -2.50 -16.72 -19.32
C ALA A 110 -1.86 -15.72 -20.32
N LEU A 111 -1.20 -16.22 -21.36
CA LEU A 111 -0.73 -15.42 -22.52
C LEU A 111 -1.92 -15.13 -23.46
N GLU A 112 -2.33 -13.87 -23.54
CA GLU A 112 -3.12 -13.40 -24.67
C GLU A 112 -2.15 -13.14 -25.85
N PRO A 113 -2.47 -13.57 -27.08
CA PRO A 113 -1.50 -13.58 -28.20
C PRO A 113 -1.11 -12.18 -28.70
N ASP A 114 -1.84 -11.14 -28.29
CA ASP A 114 -1.57 -9.73 -28.59
C ASP A 114 -0.54 -9.10 -27.62
N ASP A 115 0.09 -9.91 -26.75
CA ASP A 115 1.20 -9.46 -25.88
C ASP A 115 2.53 -9.30 -26.67
N GLU A 116 2.44 -8.93 -27.95
CA GLU A 116 3.58 -8.60 -28.82
C GLU A 116 4.51 -7.58 -28.14
N ALA A 117 5.81 -7.76 -28.35
CA ALA A 117 6.86 -6.98 -27.71
C ALA A 117 6.99 -5.58 -28.35
N ASN A 118 5.98 -4.74 -28.15
CA ASN A 118 6.04 -3.31 -28.48
C ASN A 118 7.28 -2.70 -27.79
N PRO A 119 8.31 -2.25 -28.54
CA PRO A 119 9.60 -1.87 -27.96
C PRO A 119 9.52 -0.61 -27.09
N ASP A 120 8.47 0.21 -27.27
CA ASP A 120 8.18 1.37 -26.43
C ASP A 120 7.71 0.99 -25.02
N VAL A 121 7.28 -0.26 -24.79
CA VAL A 121 6.60 -0.72 -23.56
C VAL A 121 7.44 -1.75 -22.81
N GLN A 122 7.98 -1.36 -21.66
CA GLN A 122 8.92 -2.18 -20.90
C GLN A 122 8.50 -2.32 -19.44
N VAL A 123 8.63 -3.54 -18.87
CA VAL A 123 8.41 -3.79 -17.43
C VAL A 123 9.75 -3.82 -16.73
N LEU A 124 10.04 -2.80 -15.92
CA LEU A 124 11.33 -2.60 -15.27
C LEU A 124 11.16 -2.46 -13.75
N PRO A 125 12.20 -2.76 -12.95
CA PRO A 125 12.18 -2.43 -11.52
C PRO A 125 11.94 -0.94 -11.28
N LEU A 126 11.23 -0.61 -10.21
CA LEU A 126 11.17 0.78 -9.73
C LEU A 126 12.48 1.17 -9.05
N LYS A 127 12.68 2.47 -8.90
CA LYS A 127 13.77 3.10 -8.15
C LYS A 127 13.17 4.07 -7.14
N ALA A 128 13.95 4.48 -6.14
CA ALA A 128 13.51 5.45 -5.12
C ALA A 128 12.97 6.77 -5.72
N GLU A 129 13.50 7.23 -6.87
CA GLU A 129 13.03 8.43 -7.59
C GLU A 129 11.58 8.35 -8.08
N HIS A 130 10.93 7.18 -8.05
CA HIS A 130 9.51 7.02 -8.38
C HIS A 130 8.57 7.07 -7.16
N ALA A 131 9.10 7.05 -5.92
CA ALA A 131 8.29 6.91 -4.71
C ALA A 131 7.32 8.08 -4.49
N GLU A 132 7.73 9.30 -4.85
CA GLU A 132 6.95 10.53 -4.68
C GLU A 132 5.68 10.51 -5.53
N ALA A 133 5.83 10.46 -6.86
CA ALA A 133 4.71 10.37 -7.80
C ALA A 133 3.87 9.07 -7.68
N ILE A 134 4.34 8.05 -6.95
CA ILE A 134 3.57 6.86 -6.59
C ILE A 134 2.73 7.12 -5.33
N HIS A 135 3.29 7.79 -4.33
CA HIS A 135 2.60 8.19 -3.10
C HIS A 135 1.55 9.28 -3.37
N GLU A 136 1.88 10.34 -4.12
CA GLU A 136 0.94 11.40 -4.53
C GLU A 136 -0.33 10.86 -5.19
N LEU A 137 -0.19 9.79 -6.00
CA LEU A 137 -1.28 9.19 -6.75
C LEU A 137 -1.96 8.01 -6.01
N TYR A 138 -1.50 7.65 -4.82
CA TYR A 138 -2.05 6.53 -4.05
C TYR A 138 -3.39 6.91 -3.38
N PRO A 139 -4.49 6.15 -3.56
CA PRO A 139 -5.83 6.52 -3.06
C PRO A 139 -6.03 6.51 -1.53
N ALA A 140 -4.97 6.39 -0.74
CA ALA A 140 -4.95 6.46 0.72
C ALA A 140 -3.57 6.99 1.19
N ASN A 141 -3.10 8.07 0.55
CA ASN A 141 -1.82 8.72 0.80
C ASN A 141 -1.80 9.62 2.05
N ASP A 142 -2.98 9.87 2.60
CA ASP A 142 -3.26 10.34 3.95
C ASP A 142 -2.91 9.28 5.03
N MET A 143 -3.17 7.99 4.77
CA MET A 143 -2.96 6.90 5.74
C MET A 143 -1.54 6.30 5.73
N GLU A 144 -0.87 6.30 4.57
CA GLU A 144 0.45 5.66 4.38
C GLU A 144 1.49 6.73 3.99
N CYS A 145 2.60 6.83 4.72
CA CYS A 145 3.58 7.91 4.50
C CYS A 145 4.52 7.64 3.31
N HIS A 146 5.11 8.70 2.75
CA HIS A 146 6.04 8.61 1.62
C HIS A 146 7.25 7.66 1.86
N GLU A 147 7.79 7.63 3.08
CA GLU A 147 8.93 6.77 3.43
C GLU A 147 8.57 5.27 3.35
N VAL A 148 7.28 4.88 3.51
CA VAL A 148 6.81 3.52 3.24
C VAL A 148 7.14 3.15 1.78
N PHE A 149 6.76 3.99 0.82
CA PHE A 149 7.02 3.75 -0.60
C PHE A 149 8.51 3.76 -0.94
N LEU A 150 9.31 4.66 -0.34
CA LEU A 150 10.77 4.64 -0.49
C LEU A 150 11.38 3.31 -0.02
N ARG A 151 11.05 2.83 1.18
CA ARG A 151 11.61 1.59 1.74
C ARG A 151 11.15 0.35 0.98
N LEU A 152 9.88 0.27 0.61
CA LEU A 152 9.35 -0.85 -0.15
C LEU A 152 9.99 -0.95 -1.54
N ILE A 153 10.19 0.18 -2.24
CA ILE A 153 10.86 0.20 -3.55
C ILE A 153 12.36 -0.12 -3.44
N ARG A 154 13.02 0.23 -2.32
CA ARG A 154 14.43 -0.11 -2.07
C ARG A 154 14.66 -1.61 -1.74
N SER A 155 13.72 -2.25 -1.04
CA SER A 155 13.96 -3.57 -0.40
C SER A 155 13.13 -4.73 -0.96
N LEU A 156 11.93 -4.48 -1.49
CA LEU A 156 10.98 -5.51 -1.94
C LEU A 156 10.78 -5.47 -3.47
N PRO A 157 10.14 -6.49 -4.09
CA PRO A 157 9.79 -6.46 -5.50
C PRO A 157 8.89 -5.26 -5.81
N ALA A 158 9.37 -4.39 -6.68
CA ALA A 158 8.73 -3.15 -7.08
C ALA A 158 8.91 -2.97 -8.59
N ALA A 159 7.83 -2.78 -9.35
CA ALA A 159 7.87 -2.77 -10.81
C ALA A 159 7.01 -1.64 -11.42
N GLY A 160 7.49 -1.09 -12.53
CA GLY A 160 6.78 -0.12 -13.35
C GLY A 160 6.66 -0.59 -14.79
N VAL A 161 5.56 -0.24 -15.46
CA VAL A 161 5.48 -0.24 -16.91
C VAL A 161 5.87 1.15 -17.40
N PHE A 162 6.92 1.20 -18.22
CA PHE A 162 7.41 2.40 -18.85
C PHE A 162 6.96 2.38 -20.31
N CYS A 163 6.31 3.44 -20.75
CA CYS A 163 5.83 3.62 -22.12
C CYS A 163 6.53 4.85 -22.72
N LYS A 164 7.40 4.64 -23.71
CA LYS A 164 8.30 5.68 -24.26
C LYS A 164 9.13 6.39 -23.17
N GLY A 165 9.64 5.61 -22.22
CA GLY A 165 10.40 6.10 -21.06
C GLY A 165 9.54 6.62 -19.89
N SER A 166 8.28 6.98 -20.11
CA SER A 166 7.40 7.52 -19.06
C SER A 166 6.74 6.42 -18.23
N LEU A 167 6.80 6.53 -16.89
CA LEU A 167 6.10 5.63 -15.97
C LEU A 167 4.57 5.73 -16.15
N ALA A 168 3.97 4.67 -16.67
CA ALA A 168 2.57 4.57 -17.08
C ALA A 168 1.70 3.80 -16.07
N ALA A 169 2.28 2.79 -15.43
CA ALA A 169 1.65 1.94 -14.42
C ALA A 169 2.70 1.44 -13.43
N TRP A 170 2.31 1.09 -12.20
CA TRP A 170 3.21 0.56 -11.18
C TRP A 170 2.53 -0.48 -10.29
N MET A 171 3.34 -1.26 -9.57
CA MET A 171 2.94 -2.16 -8.48
C MET A 171 4.13 -2.44 -7.55
N VAL A 172 3.86 -2.62 -6.26
CA VAL A 172 4.88 -2.89 -5.21
C VAL A 172 4.45 -4.06 -4.32
N GLN A 173 5.39 -4.81 -3.76
CA GLN A 173 5.10 -5.69 -2.62
C GLN A 173 5.09 -4.83 -1.33
N SER A 174 4.17 -5.12 -0.41
CA SER A 174 4.07 -4.52 0.91
C SER A 174 4.96 -5.25 1.92
N TYR A 175 5.24 -4.57 3.04
CA TYR A 175 5.93 -5.15 4.19
C TYR A 175 5.21 -6.36 4.79
N TYR A 176 3.86 -6.38 4.73
CA TYR A 176 3.03 -7.54 5.10
C TYR A 176 2.91 -8.59 3.98
N GLY A 177 3.80 -8.58 2.99
CA GLY A 177 3.96 -9.61 1.97
C GLY A 177 3.00 -9.56 0.77
N ALA A 178 1.85 -8.88 0.89
CA ALA A 178 0.90 -8.72 -0.22
C ALA A 178 1.50 -7.91 -1.37
N MET A 179 1.07 -8.18 -2.61
CA MET A 179 1.30 -7.27 -3.72
C MET A 179 0.18 -6.22 -3.74
N PHE A 180 0.54 -4.94 -3.72
CA PHE A 180 -0.40 -3.82 -3.54
C PHE A 180 0.01 -2.57 -4.35
N SER A 181 -0.75 -1.48 -4.19
CA SER A 181 -0.61 -0.22 -4.96
C SER A 181 -0.46 -0.47 -6.46
N MET A 182 -1.28 -1.37 -7.01
CA MET A 182 -1.34 -1.62 -8.46
C MET A 182 -2.19 -0.55 -9.12
N GLN A 183 -1.58 0.30 -9.95
CA GLN A 183 -2.28 1.43 -10.55
C GLN A 183 -1.79 1.70 -11.97
N THR A 184 -2.65 2.32 -12.78
CA THR A 184 -2.35 2.71 -14.17
C THR A 184 -2.94 4.10 -14.41
N LYS A 185 -2.08 5.04 -14.82
CA LYS A 185 -2.48 6.43 -15.11
C LYS A 185 -3.55 6.44 -16.22
N PRO A 186 -4.57 7.33 -16.16
CA PRO A 186 -5.77 7.23 -17.01
C PRO A 186 -5.50 7.00 -18.51
N GLN A 187 -4.58 7.75 -19.11
CA GLN A 187 -4.19 7.70 -20.52
C GLN A 187 -3.45 6.42 -20.95
N TYR A 188 -3.12 5.53 -20.01
CA TYR A 188 -2.50 4.23 -20.26
C TYR A 188 -3.39 3.04 -19.87
N ARG A 189 -4.61 3.28 -19.41
CA ARG A 189 -5.57 2.21 -19.08
C ARG A 189 -5.97 1.41 -20.34
N ARG A 190 -6.50 0.20 -20.13
CA ARG A 190 -6.92 -0.78 -21.15
C ARG A 190 -5.81 -1.34 -22.06
N LYS A 191 -4.55 -0.94 -21.91
CA LYS A 191 -3.37 -1.40 -22.68
C LYS A 191 -2.66 -2.64 -22.10
N GLY A 192 -3.36 -3.50 -21.33
CA GLY A 192 -2.78 -4.70 -20.70
C GLY A 192 -1.77 -4.49 -19.55
N TYR A 193 -1.35 -3.26 -19.25
CA TYR A 193 -0.24 -2.96 -18.34
C TYR A 193 -0.39 -3.52 -16.91
N GLY A 194 -1.61 -3.53 -16.36
CA GLY A 194 -1.87 -4.15 -15.06
C GLY A 194 -1.61 -5.66 -15.06
N THR A 195 -1.94 -6.37 -16.15
CA THR A 195 -1.68 -7.81 -16.30
C THR A 195 -0.18 -8.08 -16.40
N LYS A 196 0.56 -7.25 -17.15
CA LYS A 196 2.03 -7.33 -17.26
C LYS A 196 2.70 -7.14 -15.89
N LEU A 197 2.25 -6.18 -15.09
CA LEU A 197 2.74 -5.96 -13.72
C LEU A 197 2.41 -7.12 -12.79
N ALA A 198 1.15 -7.57 -12.77
CA ALA A 198 0.71 -8.67 -11.92
C ALA A 198 1.51 -9.95 -12.22
N ARG A 199 1.68 -10.32 -13.50
CA ARG A 199 2.53 -11.47 -13.89
C ARG A 199 3.98 -11.30 -13.42
N TYR A 200 4.58 -10.14 -13.64
CA TYR A 200 5.97 -9.85 -13.25
C TYR A 200 6.17 -9.97 -11.73
N LEU A 201 5.32 -9.29 -10.94
CA LEU A 201 5.47 -9.25 -9.49
C LEU A 201 5.13 -10.60 -8.85
N THR A 202 4.13 -11.32 -9.36
CA THR A 202 3.79 -12.68 -8.91
C THR A 202 5.00 -13.61 -8.97
N LYS A 203 5.75 -13.59 -10.08
CA LYS A 203 7.01 -14.35 -10.21
C LYS A 203 8.07 -13.90 -9.20
N ARG A 204 8.34 -12.59 -9.11
CA ARG A 204 9.37 -12.05 -8.21
C ARG A 204 9.08 -12.25 -6.72
N VAL A 205 7.82 -12.36 -6.34
CA VAL A 205 7.39 -12.70 -4.97
C VAL A 205 7.57 -14.20 -4.72
N ALA A 206 7.19 -15.06 -5.69
CA ALA A 206 7.39 -16.51 -5.64
C ALA A 206 8.87 -16.92 -5.60
N GLU A 207 9.71 -16.29 -6.44
CA GLU A 207 11.17 -16.47 -6.48
C GLU A 207 11.85 -16.13 -5.15
N ARG A 208 11.26 -15.25 -4.33
CA ARG A 208 11.73 -14.90 -2.97
C ARG A 208 11.19 -15.84 -1.88
N GLY A 209 10.42 -16.86 -2.23
CA GLY A 209 9.85 -17.85 -1.32
C GLY A 209 8.56 -17.42 -0.61
N TYR A 210 7.89 -16.36 -1.08
CA TYR A 210 6.58 -15.93 -0.58
C TYR A 210 5.47 -16.53 -1.45
N ARG A 211 4.31 -16.87 -0.87
CA ARG A 211 3.10 -17.15 -1.64
C ARG A 211 2.54 -15.83 -2.18
N PRO A 212 2.39 -15.64 -3.51
CA PRO A 212 1.88 -14.37 -4.03
C PRO A 212 0.39 -14.20 -3.72
N PHE A 213 0.04 -13.08 -3.10
CA PHE A 213 -1.34 -12.73 -2.81
C PHE A 213 -1.60 -11.23 -2.97
N VAL A 214 -2.87 -10.87 -3.11
CA VAL A 214 -3.36 -9.49 -3.20
C VAL A 214 -4.61 -9.32 -2.34
N VAL A 215 -4.85 -8.09 -1.87
CA VAL A 215 -6.09 -7.71 -1.18
C VAL A 215 -6.88 -6.79 -2.11
N ILE A 216 -8.11 -7.18 -2.46
CA ILE A 216 -8.95 -6.47 -3.43
C ILE A 216 -10.27 -6.08 -2.77
N ARG A 217 -10.66 -4.80 -2.82
CA ARG A 217 -11.98 -4.38 -2.32
C ARG A 217 -13.10 -5.05 -3.14
N PRO A 218 -14.25 -5.46 -2.53
CA PRO A 218 -15.32 -6.18 -3.22
C PRO A 218 -15.88 -5.48 -4.48
N GLU A 219 -15.81 -4.15 -4.55
CA GLU A 219 -16.35 -3.34 -5.65
C GLU A 219 -15.39 -3.27 -6.86
N ASN A 220 -14.11 -3.68 -6.68
CA ASN A 220 -13.09 -3.60 -7.72
C ASN A 220 -13.10 -4.86 -8.61
N GLU A 221 -14.22 -5.08 -9.32
CA GLU A 221 -14.41 -6.18 -10.27
C GLU A 221 -13.28 -6.26 -11.30
N ALA A 222 -12.77 -5.12 -11.76
CA ALA A 222 -11.70 -5.05 -12.75
C ALA A 222 -10.42 -5.74 -12.28
N SER A 223 -10.03 -5.53 -11.01
CA SER A 223 -8.86 -6.21 -10.43
C SER A 223 -9.18 -7.66 -10.10
N GLN A 224 -10.37 -7.97 -9.55
CA GLN A 224 -10.74 -9.36 -9.30
C GLN A 224 -10.69 -10.21 -10.57
N ASN A 225 -11.23 -9.70 -11.68
CA ASN A 225 -11.27 -10.42 -12.96
C ASN A 225 -9.88 -10.56 -13.59
N LEU A 226 -8.97 -9.61 -13.35
CA LEU A 226 -7.55 -9.73 -13.70
C LEU A 226 -6.87 -10.85 -12.91
N TYR A 227 -7.01 -10.88 -11.59
CA TYR A 227 -6.36 -11.89 -10.76
C TYR A 227 -6.96 -13.30 -10.94
N LYS A 228 -8.29 -13.41 -11.12
CA LYS A 228 -8.95 -14.67 -11.51
C LYS A 228 -8.41 -15.22 -12.84
N LYS A 229 -8.17 -14.36 -13.85
CA LYS A 229 -7.51 -14.76 -15.12
C LYS A 229 -6.07 -15.27 -14.93
N LEU A 230 -5.35 -14.79 -13.92
CA LEU A 230 -3.99 -15.24 -13.57
C LEU A 230 -3.96 -16.42 -12.59
N GLY A 231 -5.08 -17.11 -12.40
CA GLY A 231 -5.16 -18.32 -11.55
C GLY A 231 -5.21 -18.05 -10.04
N PHE A 232 -5.58 -16.83 -9.61
CA PHE A 232 -5.75 -16.54 -8.18
C PHE A 232 -7.17 -16.90 -7.70
N GLY A 233 -7.27 -17.66 -6.62
CA GLY A 233 -8.51 -17.94 -5.92
C GLY A 233 -8.74 -16.97 -4.75
N LYS A 234 -10.00 -16.60 -4.47
CA LYS A 234 -10.37 -15.93 -3.21
C LYS A 234 -10.28 -16.96 -2.08
N LEU A 235 -9.49 -16.67 -1.04
CA LEU A 235 -9.25 -17.58 0.08
C LEU A 235 -10.05 -17.19 1.33
N TYR A 236 -9.97 -15.92 1.74
CA TYR A 236 -10.73 -15.38 2.87
C TYR A 236 -11.00 -13.87 2.71
N GLN A 237 -11.67 -13.26 3.68
CA GLN A 237 -11.89 -11.82 3.73
C GLN A 237 -11.16 -11.20 4.93
N THR A 238 -10.59 -10.03 4.70
CA THR A 238 -9.98 -9.18 5.73
C THR A 238 -10.78 -7.91 5.92
N VAL A 239 -10.65 -7.29 7.09
CA VAL A 239 -11.30 -6.02 7.42
C VAL A 239 -10.26 -5.07 8.02
N ARG A 240 -10.19 -3.84 7.52
CA ARG A 240 -9.66 -2.69 8.29
C ARG A 240 -10.84 -2.05 9.02
N MET A 241 -10.69 -1.70 10.29
CA MET A 241 -11.77 -1.13 11.11
C MET A 241 -11.29 0.09 11.87
N THR A 242 -12.13 1.13 11.96
CA THR A 242 -11.89 2.31 12.80
C THR A 242 -12.89 2.31 13.93
N PHE A 243 -12.43 2.22 15.17
CA PHE A 243 -13.25 2.26 16.38
C PHE A 243 -13.23 3.68 16.94
N MET A 244 -14.40 4.31 17.08
CA MET A 244 -14.55 5.68 17.60
C MET A 244 -15.40 5.67 18.88
N PRO A 245 -14.84 5.93 20.08
CA PRO A 245 -15.61 5.87 21.33
C PRO A 245 -16.67 6.97 21.42
N SER A 246 -17.83 6.67 22.01
CA SER A 246 -18.92 7.65 22.20
C SER A 246 -18.52 8.83 23.10
N THR A 247 -17.45 8.68 23.87
CA THR A 247 -16.85 9.72 24.71
C THR A 247 -15.80 10.56 24.00
N TRP A 248 -15.34 10.17 22.82
CA TRP A 248 -14.31 10.89 22.08
C TRP A 248 -14.87 12.20 21.51
N HIS A 249 -14.10 13.28 21.66
CA HIS A 249 -14.43 14.61 21.16
C HIS A 249 -13.17 15.21 20.54
N ASP A 250 -13.06 15.18 19.22
CA ASP A 250 -11.96 15.78 18.47
C ASP A 250 -11.91 17.30 18.69
N ALA A 251 -10.94 17.76 19.48
CA ALA A 251 -10.71 19.19 19.73
C ALA A 251 -10.36 19.98 18.45
N GLU A 252 -9.94 19.29 17.38
CA GLU A 252 -9.55 19.89 16.10
C GLU A 252 -10.68 19.88 15.04
N ASN A 253 -11.80 19.20 15.29
CA ASN A 253 -12.75 18.88 14.20
C ASN A 253 -13.54 20.07 13.66
N GLU A 254 -13.74 21.17 14.39
CA GLU A 254 -14.35 22.38 13.78
C GLU A 254 -13.45 22.98 12.67
N SER A 255 -12.13 22.78 12.77
CA SER A 255 -11.18 23.14 11.71
C SER A 255 -11.09 22.02 10.66
N SER A 256 -10.83 20.79 11.09
CA SER A 256 -10.57 19.65 10.20
C SER A 256 -11.77 19.28 9.33
N THR A 257 -12.98 19.24 9.90
CA THR A 257 -14.22 18.97 9.13
C THR A 257 -14.47 20.05 8.08
N VAL A 258 -14.26 21.33 8.43
CA VAL A 258 -14.41 22.44 7.48
C VAL A 258 -13.36 22.39 6.39
N LEU A 259 -12.11 22.05 6.69
CA LEU A 259 -11.06 21.84 5.69
C LEU A 259 -11.38 20.66 4.76
N ARG A 260 -11.87 19.55 5.32
CA ARG A 260 -12.32 18.38 4.57
C ARG A 260 -13.52 18.69 3.66
N ASP A 261 -14.56 19.34 4.18
CA ASP A 261 -15.73 19.75 3.40
C ASP A 261 -15.32 20.69 2.26
N ASN A 262 -14.41 21.64 2.51
CA ASN A 262 -13.86 22.51 1.47
C ASN A 262 -13.07 21.72 0.41
N LEU A 263 -12.28 20.71 0.82
CA LEU A 263 -11.53 19.85 -0.10
C LEU A 263 -12.46 18.95 -0.93
N GLU A 264 -13.47 18.31 -0.33
CA GLU A 264 -14.46 17.51 -1.05
C GLU A 264 -15.25 18.38 -2.06
N ASN A 265 -15.60 19.62 -1.70
CA ASN A 265 -16.21 20.57 -2.62
C ASN A 265 -15.25 21.05 -3.73
N ALA A 266 -13.97 21.29 -3.43
CA ALA A 266 -12.96 21.65 -4.43
C ALA A 266 -12.71 20.51 -5.45
N VAL A 267 -12.56 19.27 -4.98
CA VAL A 267 -12.43 18.08 -5.83
C VAL A 267 -13.69 17.88 -6.69
N ARG A 268 -14.88 18.12 -6.13
CA ARG A 268 -16.15 18.11 -6.87
C ARG A 268 -16.20 19.19 -7.96
N GLN A 269 -15.74 20.41 -7.65
CA GLN A 269 -15.66 21.53 -8.61
C GLN A 269 -14.70 21.21 -9.76
N LEU A 270 -13.47 20.78 -9.45
CA LEU A 270 -12.49 20.35 -10.45
C LEU A 270 -13.00 19.18 -11.31
N THR A 271 -13.76 18.26 -10.71
CA THR A 271 -14.42 17.15 -11.43
C THR A 271 -15.54 17.63 -12.36
N ILE A 272 -16.20 18.75 -12.06
CA ILE A 272 -17.18 19.39 -12.96
C ILE A 272 -16.43 20.13 -14.08
N GLU A 273 -15.41 20.91 -13.76
CA GLU A 273 -14.59 21.65 -14.73
C GLU A 273 -13.92 20.72 -15.73
N GLN A 274 -13.35 19.59 -15.28
CA GLN A 274 -12.80 18.58 -16.18
C GLN A 274 -13.86 17.94 -17.09
N LYS A 275 -15.10 17.75 -16.60
CA LYS A 275 -16.21 17.25 -17.45
C LYS A 275 -16.65 18.29 -18.48
N VAL A 276 -16.64 19.57 -18.12
CA VAL A 276 -16.96 20.69 -19.02
C VAL A 276 -15.87 20.86 -20.09
N LEU A 277 -14.59 20.81 -19.71
CA LEU A 277 -13.47 20.81 -20.65
C LEU A 277 -13.52 19.62 -21.61
N ASN A 278 -13.78 18.42 -21.10
CA ASN A 278 -13.94 17.22 -21.95
C ASN A 278 -15.16 17.31 -22.88
N ALA A 279 -16.22 18.02 -22.49
CA ALA A 279 -17.38 18.26 -23.35
C ALA A 279 -17.04 19.23 -24.48
N PHE A 280 -16.41 20.36 -24.18
CA PHE A 280 -15.98 21.33 -25.21
C PHE A 280 -14.91 20.77 -26.14
N GLN A 281 -13.98 19.92 -25.67
CA GLN A 281 -13.03 19.22 -26.55
C GLN A 281 -13.73 18.26 -27.53
N ASN A 282 -14.83 17.62 -27.12
CA ASN A 282 -15.64 16.81 -28.03
C ASN A 282 -16.40 17.69 -29.04
N GLU A 283 -16.88 18.87 -28.65
CA GLU A 283 -17.52 19.82 -29.57
C GLU A 283 -16.52 20.43 -30.57
N GLU A 284 -15.32 20.83 -30.13
CA GLU A 284 -14.24 21.29 -31.02
C GLU A 284 -13.79 20.21 -32.02
N THR A 285 -13.80 18.94 -31.60
CA THR A 285 -13.49 17.81 -32.51
C THR A 285 -14.54 17.68 -33.62
N VAL A 286 -15.84 17.82 -33.28
CA VAL A 286 -16.94 17.81 -34.27
C VAL A 286 -16.83 18.99 -35.23
N VAL A 287 -16.54 20.20 -34.72
CA VAL A 287 -16.40 21.40 -35.56
C VAL A 287 -15.16 21.34 -36.47
N GLN A 288 -14.09 20.64 -36.09
CA GLN A 288 -12.91 20.43 -36.93
C GLN A 288 -13.10 19.33 -37.99
N GLU A 289 -13.89 18.27 -37.72
CA GLU A 289 -14.22 17.27 -38.75
C GLU A 289 -15.19 17.82 -39.81
N GLU A 290 -16.05 18.80 -39.48
CA GLU A 290 -17.03 19.38 -40.42
C GLU A 290 -16.43 20.48 -41.35
N LEU A 291 -15.15 20.84 -41.18
CA LEU A 291 -14.47 21.91 -41.93
C LEU A 291 -13.37 21.44 -42.92
N VAL A 292 -13.28 20.13 -43.21
CA VAL A 292 -12.24 19.57 -44.11
C VAL A 292 -12.83 18.65 -45.20
N VAL A 293 -13.84 19.15 -45.93
CA VAL A 293 -14.32 18.57 -47.19
C VAL A 293 -14.71 19.70 -48.15
N GLU A 294 -14.44 19.51 -49.45
CA GLU A 294 -14.74 20.45 -50.57
C GLU A 294 -13.87 21.74 -50.54
N ASP A 295 -13.16 22.17 -51.59
CA ASP A 295 -13.13 21.74 -53.00
C ASP A 295 -11.69 21.72 -53.59
N ALA A 296 -11.56 21.17 -54.81
CA ALA A 296 -10.34 21.21 -55.62
C ALA A 296 -10.66 21.61 -57.08
N GLU A 297 -9.62 22.06 -57.82
CA GLU A 297 -9.62 22.45 -59.25
C GLU A 297 -10.38 23.77 -59.58
N GLU A 298 -10.03 24.60 -60.58
CA GLU A 298 -8.73 24.95 -61.21
C GLU A 298 -8.91 26.24 -62.11
N VAL A 299 -7.81 26.84 -62.59
CA VAL A 299 -7.63 27.70 -63.82
C VAL A 299 -7.87 29.26 -63.78
N GLU A 300 -6.78 30.02 -64.06
CA GLU A 300 -6.64 31.35 -64.75
C GLU A 300 -7.43 32.62 -64.29
N GLU A 301 -7.09 33.90 -64.59
CA GLU A 301 -5.94 34.57 -65.28
C GLU A 301 -5.71 36.02 -64.73
N VAL A 302 -4.67 36.73 -65.25
CA VAL A 302 -4.23 38.17 -65.17
C VAL A 302 -5.18 39.25 -64.58
N VAL A 303 -4.73 40.37 -63.94
CA VAL A 303 -4.03 41.58 -64.49
C VAL A 303 -3.44 42.49 -63.37
N GLU A 304 -2.26 43.09 -63.63
CA GLU A 304 -1.64 44.43 -63.29
C GLU A 304 -2.35 45.42 -62.30
N GLU A 305 -1.72 46.39 -61.59
CA GLU A 305 -0.32 46.91 -61.47
C GLU A 305 -0.18 47.89 -60.26
N PHE A 306 1.07 48.14 -59.77
CA PHE A 306 1.58 49.33 -59.00
C PHE A 306 0.82 49.79 -57.71
N ASP A 307 1.27 50.67 -56.80
CA ASP A 307 2.52 51.41 -56.42
C ASP A 307 2.30 51.87 -54.94
N ASP A 308 3.20 52.34 -54.07
CA ASP A 308 4.68 52.46 -53.94
C ASP A 308 4.95 52.83 -52.44
N ALA A 309 6.20 53.17 -52.07
CA ALA A 309 6.56 54.10 -50.98
C ALA A 309 6.38 53.67 -49.51
N SER A 310 7.47 53.07 -49.01
CA SER A 310 8.00 53.08 -47.63
C SER A 310 7.73 54.31 -46.74
N GLU A 311 7.72 54.10 -45.40
CA GLU A 311 8.32 55.05 -44.43
C GLU A 311 8.89 54.34 -43.17
N GLN A 312 9.93 54.94 -42.56
CA GLN A 312 10.70 54.57 -41.34
C GLN A 312 11.26 55.89 -40.71
N PRO A 313 11.88 55.93 -39.49
CA PRO A 313 12.00 54.92 -38.42
C PRO A 313 11.15 55.33 -37.18
N ASP A 314 11.52 55.63 -35.91
CA ASP A 314 12.73 55.71 -35.03
C ASP A 314 12.22 55.55 -33.56
N VAL A 315 12.78 54.69 -32.67
CA VAL A 315 13.94 54.87 -31.73
C VAL A 315 13.61 55.59 -30.40
N ALA A 316 14.19 55.07 -29.28
CA ALA A 316 14.25 55.58 -27.89
C ALA A 316 12.94 55.58 -27.05
N ASP A 317 12.92 55.45 -25.71
CA ASP A 317 13.83 54.94 -24.65
C ASP A 317 12.94 54.63 -23.39
N GLU A 318 13.29 54.37 -22.11
CA GLU A 318 14.48 54.60 -21.25
C GLU A 318 14.56 53.50 -20.13
N GLU A 319 14.90 53.80 -18.87
CA GLU A 319 15.39 52.83 -17.84
C GLU A 319 14.54 52.62 -16.56
N SER A 320 14.71 51.46 -15.91
CA SER A 320 14.98 51.24 -14.45
C SER A 320 14.76 49.75 -14.10
N GLU A 321 15.71 48.98 -13.54
CA GLU A 321 16.40 49.05 -12.23
C GLU A 321 15.45 48.94 -11.00
N GLY A 322 15.67 48.04 -10.03
CA GLY A 322 16.83 47.14 -9.84
C GLY A 322 16.63 46.00 -8.82
N ARG A 323 17.72 45.30 -8.51
CA ARG A 323 17.82 44.00 -7.80
C ARG A 323 18.31 44.16 -6.36
N ILE A 324 17.78 43.38 -5.42
CA ILE A 324 18.38 43.16 -4.09
C ILE A 324 18.40 41.65 -3.77
N GLU A 325 19.53 41.19 -3.24
CA GLU A 325 19.75 39.84 -2.70
C GLU A 325 19.92 39.93 -1.18
N MET A 326 19.35 38.98 -0.42
CA MET A 326 19.68 38.65 0.98
C MET A 326 19.39 37.16 1.17
N THR A 327 20.40 36.28 1.04
CA THR A 327 21.35 35.79 2.07
C THR A 327 20.83 34.64 2.93
N GLU A 328 21.66 33.61 3.07
CA GLU A 328 21.44 32.48 3.98
C GLU A 328 21.51 32.90 5.46
N GLN A 329 20.77 32.21 6.31
CA GLN A 329 21.15 32.06 7.72
C GLN A 329 20.74 30.68 8.23
N GLN A 330 21.73 29.84 8.52
CA GLN A 330 21.55 28.57 9.20
C GLN A 330 21.39 28.81 10.70
N SER A 331 20.37 28.23 11.32
CA SER A 331 20.28 28.05 12.77
C SER A 331 20.35 26.55 13.07
N LEU A 332 21.55 26.07 13.40
CA LEU A 332 21.75 24.77 14.01
C LEU A 332 21.42 24.87 15.50
N GLU A 333 20.54 24.02 16.00
CA GLU A 333 20.44 23.73 17.43
C GLU A 333 20.88 22.29 17.65
N GLU A 334 21.99 22.12 18.38
CA GLU A 334 22.49 20.82 18.82
C GLU A 334 21.59 20.30 19.94
N ILE A 335 20.97 19.13 19.75
CA ILE A 335 20.46 18.32 20.85
C ILE A 335 21.52 17.27 21.15
N ALA A 336 22.07 17.31 22.36
CA ALA A 336 23.16 16.44 22.77
C ALA A 336 22.68 15.00 23.01
N GLU A 337 23.45 14.03 22.51
CA GLU A 337 23.34 12.63 22.92
C GLU A 337 23.97 12.49 24.32
N GLU A 338 23.15 12.23 25.36
CA GLU A 338 23.67 11.67 26.61
C GLU A 338 23.87 10.15 26.44
N PRO A 339 24.98 9.58 26.94
CA PRO A 339 25.30 8.18 26.72
C PRO A 339 24.38 7.25 27.52
N ALA A 340 24.02 6.11 26.92
CA ALA A 340 23.35 5.03 27.64
C ALA A 340 24.27 4.44 28.73
N GLU A 341 23.76 4.27 29.94
CA GLU A 341 24.48 3.57 31.01
C GLU A 341 24.61 2.07 30.70
N GLU A 342 25.81 1.52 30.89
CA GLU A 342 26.06 0.08 30.76
C GLU A 342 25.45 -0.66 31.96
N ALA A 343 24.46 -1.52 31.73
CA ALA A 343 23.98 -2.46 32.75
C ALA A 343 24.94 -3.66 32.84
N GLU A 344 25.65 -3.78 33.96
CA GLU A 344 26.64 -4.84 34.19
C GLU A 344 26.01 -6.26 34.16
N GLU A 345 26.65 -7.19 33.44
CA GLU A 345 26.39 -8.63 33.63
C GLU A 345 26.92 -9.07 35.00
N VAL A 346 26.05 -9.13 36.01
CA VAL A 346 26.39 -9.70 37.32
C VAL A 346 26.50 -11.22 37.21
N ALA A 347 27.67 -11.70 36.84
CA ALA A 347 28.02 -13.12 36.80
C ALA A 347 28.34 -13.65 38.21
N GLU A 348 27.32 -14.08 38.97
CA GLU A 348 27.52 -14.80 40.23
C GLU A 348 28.11 -16.20 39.98
N ASN A 349 29.42 -16.33 40.18
CA ASN A 349 30.05 -17.61 40.47
C ASN A 349 29.87 -17.93 41.96
N GLU A 350 29.23 -19.06 42.30
CA GLU A 350 29.63 -19.85 43.45
C GLU A 350 29.98 -21.29 43.03
N GLU A 351 31.13 -21.77 43.50
CA GLU A 351 31.65 -23.10 43.18
C GLU A 351 31.22 -24.17 44.21
N SER A 352 31.45 -25.43 43.84
CA SER A 352 31.90 -26.48 44.79
C SER A 352 30.93 -26.92 45.90
N SER A 353 30.11 -27.93 45.60
CA SER A 353 30.39 -29.32 46.04
C SER A 353 29.23 -30.27 45.67
N GLY A 354 29.42 -31.59 45.45
CA GLY A 354 30.66 -32.35 45.42
C GLY A 354 30.58 -33.67 46.19
N ASN A 355 30.09 -34.75 45.55
CA ASN A 355 30.55 -36.12 45.82
C ASN A 355 30.05 -37.17 44.80
N VAL A 356 30.72 -38.32 44.77
CA VAL A 356 30.46 -39.46 43.89
C VAL A 356 30.26 -40.74 44.71
N ALA A 357 29.22 -41.52 44.39
CA ALA A 357 29.06 -42.94 44.67
C ALA A 357 27.93 -43.45 43.75
N GLU A 358 28.22 -44.19 42.69
CA GLU A 358 28.36 -45.67 42.62
C GLU A 358 27.02 -46.44 42.57
N THR A 359 27.02 -47.48 41.72
CA THR A 359 25.89 -48.32 41.27
C THR A 359 25.92 -49.69 42.04
N PRO A 360 25.19 -50.79 41.70
CA PRO A 360 24.25 -51.06 40.59
C PRO A 360 22.97 -51.84 41.01
N ASN A 361 22.33 -52.50 40.01
CA ASN A 361 21.27 -53.56 40.03
C ASN A 361 19.84 -53.09 39.64
N ASP A 362 19.01 -53.89 38.95
CA ASP A 362 19.21 -55.11 38.11
C ASP A 362 17.87 -55.43 37.38
N VAL A 363 17.91 -56.13 36.22
CA VAL A 363 16.76 -56.65 35.39
C VAL A 363 15.76 -55.59 34.87
N GLY A 364 15.15 -55.65 33.68
CA GLY A 364 15.22 -56.57 32.53
C GLY A 364 13.83 -56.79 31.90
N GLY A 365 13.75 -57.00 30.58
CA GLY A 365 12.51 -57.02 29.77
C GLY A 365 12.37 -55.72 28.96
N ASP A 366 12.44 -55.63 27.63
CA ASP A 366 12.07 -56.51 26.47
C ASP A 366 10.64 -56.23 25.96
N GLN A 367 10.45 -56.31 24.62
CA GLN A 367 9.29 -55.88 23.82
C GLN A 367 9.13 -54.34 23.72
N ASP A 368 9.11 -53.65 22.56
CA ASP A 368 8.80 -54.00 21.15
C ASP A 368 7.33 -54.45 20.97
N ASP A 369 6.46 -53.63 20.37
CA ASP A 369 6.42 -53.52 18.91
C ASP A 369 6.03 -52.13 18.34
N GLY A 370 6.44 -51.89 17.08
CA GLY A 370 5.87 -50.89 16.20
C GLY A 370 5.18 -51.56 15.00
N GLY A 371 3.96 -51.13 14.65
CA GLY A 371 3.17 -51.77 13.60
C GLY A 371 2.34 -50.79 12.77
N THR A 372 2.67 -50.66 11.49
CA THR A 372 1.95 -49.86 10.49
C THR A 372 1.16 -50.74 9.51
N ASP A 373 0.11 -50.12 8.94
CA ASP A 373 -0.31 -50.22 7.53
C ASP A 373 -1.54 -51.11 7.14
N ALA A 374 -2.21 -50.62 6.08
CA ALA A 374 -3.14 -51.21 5.11
C ALA A 374 -4.23 -52.25 5.49
N GLY A 375 -5.46 -52.01 4.99
CA GLY A 375 -6.52 -53.02 4.86
C GLY A 375 -7.85 -52.47 4.29
N ASP A 376 -8.26 -52.93 3.11
CA ASP A 376 -9.53 -52.57 2.42
C ASP A 376 -10.73 -53.47 2.79
N ALA A 377 -11.93 -52.99 2.46
CA ALA A 377 -13.25 -53.68 2.44
C ALA A 377 -13.91 -53.95 3.82
N GLU A 378 -15.24 -53.90 3.97
CA GLU A 378 -16.35 -53.87 2.98
C GLU A 378 -17.18 -52.57 2.94
#